data_AF-A0A6A1WQ72-F1
#
_entry.id   AF-A0A6A1WQ72-F1
#
_cell.length_a   1.000
_cell.length_b   1.000
_cell.length_c   1.000
_cell.angle_alpha   90.00
_cell.angle_beta   90.00
_cell.angle_gamma   90.00
#
_symmetry.space_group_name_H-M   'P 1'
#
loop_
_entity.id
_entity.type
_entity.pdbx_description
1 polymer ?
#
loop_
_entity_poly.entity_id
_entity_poly.type
_entity_poly.pdbx_seq_one_letter_code
_entity_poly.pdbx_strand_id
1 'polypeptide(L)'
;MKKKEGESLRDYVARFNQEKLNVEDPEDKVVLTAIVAGLADGRFSFSLGKKPPETFGEFMEKAQKYMNAEDMMTARQQQVVDQSGISAKRRKEGTPTRHPVMEKEQKVDPRTGPRTDYPKLQFTPLNASPGKILMEIRNDPEIRGLQKCGPTQIDGMTENSVAFITITAMIQMNAYI
;
A
#
# COMPACT_ATOMS: atom_id res chain seq x y z
N MET A 1 23.92 9.00 6.25
CA MET A 1 23.83 7.54 6.06
C MET A 1 22.73 7.24 5.04
N LYS A 2 22.90 6.28 4.11
CA LYS A 2 21.87 5.89 3.15
C LYS A 2 21.42 4.44 3.36
N LYS A 3 20.13 4.17 3.12
CA LYS A 3 19.56 2.83 3.04
C LYS A 3 20.15 2.12 1.83
N LYS A 4 20.66 0.91 2.03
CA LYS A 4 21.28 0.12 0.97
C LYS A 4 20.19 -0.50 0.09
N GLU A 5 20.54 -0.82 -1.16
CA GLU A 5 19.64 -1.56 -2.05
C GLU A 5 19.34 -2.95 -1.45
N GLY A 6 18.08 -3.37 -1.51
CA GLY A 6 17.63 -4.63 -0.90
C GLY A 6 17.58 -4.66 0.63
N GLU A 7 18.04 -3.62 1.32
CA GLU A 7 17.98 -3.56 2.78
C GLU A 7 16.54 -3.38 3.27
N SER A 8 16.18 -4.07 4.36
CA SER A 8 14.88 -3.86 5.01
C SER A 8 14.82 -2.50 5.71
N LEU A 9 13.62 -1.98 5.96
CA LEU A 9 13.48 -0.76 6.77
C LEU A 9 14.01 -0.97 8.19
N ARG A 10 13.83 -2.18 8.75
CA ARG A 10 14.26 -2.55 10.10
C ARG A 10 15.78 -2.44 10.25
N ASP A 11 16.52 -3.01 9.30
CA ASP A 11 18.00 -3.01 9.35
C ASP A 11 18.56 -1.60 9.20
N TYR A 12 17.97 -0.80 8.32
CA TYR A 12 18.34 0.59 8.14
C TYR A 12 18.13 1.42 9.42
N VAL A 13 16.95 1.31 10.03
CA VAL A 13 16.62 2.03 11.29
C VAL A 13 17.55 1.58 12.42
N ALA A 14 17.86 0.29 12.53
CA ALA A 14 18.78 -0.22 13.54
C ALA A 14 20.19 0.38 13.41
N ARG A 15 20.74 0.41 12.19
CA ARG A 15 22.05 1.02 11.91
C ARG A 15 22.03 2.53 12.14
N PHE A 16 20.95 3.21 11.76
CA PHE A 16 20.81 4.66 11.99
C PHE A 16 20.76 4.97 13.49
N ASN A 17 20.04 4.16 14.27
CA ASN A 17 19.98 4.34 15.73
C ASN A 17 21.34 4.13 16.40
N GLN A 18 22.13 3.15 15.93
CA GLN A 18 23.50 2.97 16.43
C GLN A 18 24.36 4.21 16.15
N GLU A 19 24.26 4.78 14.96
CA GLU A 19 25.01 5.99 14.61
C GLU A 19 24.51 7.22 15.40
N LYS A 20 23.20 7.32 15.63
CA LYS A 20 22.60 8.40 16.43
C LYS A 20 23.18 8.45 17.85
N LEU A 21 23.52 7.30 18.45
CA LEU A 21 24.11 7.23 19.79
C LEU A 21 25.53 7.83 19.86
N ASN A 22 26.22 7.97 18.73
CA ASN A 22 27.53 8.61 18.67
C ASN A 22 27.45 10.14 18.70
N VAL A 23 26.26 10.71 18.57
CA VAL A 23 26.02 12.16 18.58
C VAL A 23 25.40 12.56 19.92
N GLU A 24 26.00 13.56 20.56
CA GLU A 24 25.48 14.10 21.82
C GLU A 24 24.24 14.97 21.56
N ASP A 25 23.11 14.58 22.16
CA ASP A 25 21.80 15.24 22.16
C ASP A 25 21.37 15.93 20.83
N PRO A 26 21.17 15.15 19.75
CA PRO A 26 20.79 15.74 18.47
C PRO A 26 19.32 16.22 18.49
N GLU A 27 19.08 17.44 18.00
CA GLU A 27 17.73 17.97 17.81
C GLU A 27 16.91 17.07 16.89
N ASP A 28 15.66 16.79 17.27
CA ASP A 28 14.75 15.91 16.55
C ASP A 28 14.62 16.25 15.06
N LYS A 29 14.58 17.54 14.70
CA LYS A 29 14.50 17.99 13.30
C LYS A 29 15.72 17.57 12.49
N VAL A 30 16.91 17.63 13.09
CA VAL A 30 18.17 17.22 12.46
C VAL A 30 18.16 15.72 12.24
N VAL A 31 17.76 14.96 13.26
CA VAL A 31 17.65 13.50 13.20
C VAL A 31 16.64 13.08 12.12
N LEU A 32 15.46 13.70 12.09
CA LEU A 32 14.40 13.45 11.12
C LEU A 32 14.85 13.76 9.69
N THR A 33 15.51 14.90 9.49
CA THR A 33 16.04 15.27 8.17
C THR A 33 17.07 14.26 7.70
N ALA A 34 18.01 13.87 8.58
CA ALA A 34 19.05 12.90 8.25
C ALA A 34 18.49 11.50 7.95
N ILE A 35 17.54 11.00 8.74
CA ILE A 35 16.97 9.67 8.54
C ILE A 35 16.12 9.62 7.28
N VAL A 36 15.31 10.67 7.02
CA VAL A 36 14.43 10.74 5.84
C VAL A 36 15.24 10.90 4.56
N ALA A 37 16.26 11.77 4.56
CA ALA A 37 17.16 11.93 3.41
C ALA A 37 17.96 10.67 3.09
N GLY A 38 18.20 9.82 4.09
CA GLY A 38 18.87 8.54 3.91
C GLY A 38 17.96 7.41 3.43
N LEU A 39 16.63 7.56 3.46
CA LEU A 39 15.72 6.53 2.96
C LEU A 39 15.75 6.48 1.44
N ALA A 40 15.74 5.26 0.89
CA ALA A 40 15.49 5.06 -0.54
C ALA A 40 14.03 5.41 -0.88
N ASP A 41 13.81 5.82 -2.12
CA ASP A 41 12.46 6.02 -2.63
C ASP A 41 11.63 4.74 -2.51
N GLY A 42 10.42 4.87 -1.97
CA GLY A 42 9.56 3.73 -1.74
C GLY A 42 8.30 4.07 -0.97
N ARG A 43 7.51 3.03 -0.67
CA ARG A 43 6.20 3.18 -0.02
C ARG A 43 6.30 3.87 1.35
N PHE A 44 7.35 3.59 2.10
CA PHE A 44 7.56 4.23 3.41
C PHE A 44 7.93 5.71 3.27
N SER A 45 8.88 6.08 2.40
CA SER A 45 9.23 7.50 2.18
C SER A 45 8.03 8.31 1.67
N PHE A 46 7.22 7.73 0.78
CA PHE A 46 5.96 8.33 0.33
C PHE A 46 4.94 8.53 1.46
N SER A 47 4.83 7.54 2.37
CA SER A 47 3.97 7.66 3.55
C SER A 47 4.41 8.81 4.45
N LEU A 48 5.71 9.02 4.63
CA LEU A 48 6.26 10.15 5.38
C LEU A 48 5.93 11.48 4.69
N GLY A 49 6.06 11.58 3.37
CA GLY A 49 5.69 12.79 2.64
C GLY A 49 4.21 13.17 2.78
N LYS A 50 3.30 12.17 2.84
CA LYS A 50 1.86 12.42 3.05
C LYS A 50 1.51 12.97 4.43
N LYS A 51 2.24 12.51 5.45
CA LYS A 51 2.05 12.93 6.85
C LYS A 51 3.44 13.01 7.49
N PRO A 52 4.12 14.15 7.35
CA PRO A 52 5.47 14.31 7.90
C PRO A 52 5.44 14.13 9.42
N PRO A 53 6.37 13.37 10.01
CA PRO A 53 6.53 13.33 11.46
C PRO A 53 7.15 14.63 11.96
N GLU A 54 6.70 15.14 13.10
CA GLU A 54 7.24 16.33 13.75
C GLU A 54 8.33 15.98 14.77
N THR A 55 8.25 14.79 15.35
CA THR A 55 9.21 14.29 16.36
C THR A 55 9.84 12.97 15.93
N PHE A 56 11.00 12.64 16.50
CA PHE A 56 11.64 11.35 16.26
C PHE A 56 10.78 10.18 16.77
N GLY A 57 10.02 10.41 17.84
CA GLY A 57 9.07 9.42 18.39
C GLY A 57 7.95 9.08 17.39
N GLU A 58 7.34 10.08 16.76
CA GLU A 58 6.31 9.86 15.73
C GLU A 58 6.86 9.11 14.51
N PHE A 59 8.08 9.45 14.09
CA PHE A 59 8.76 8.70 13.03
C PHE A 59 8.88 7.22 13.40
N MET A 60 9.34 6.90 14.62
CA MET A 60 9.52 5.53 15.08
C MET A 60 8.19 4.77 15.17
N GLU A 61 7.13 5.42 15.67
CA GLU A 61 5.79 4.83 15.70
C GLU A 61 5.31 4.45 14.30
N LYS A 62 5.50 5.36 13.35
CA LYS A 62 5.09 5.16 11.96
C LYS A 62 5.92 4.08 11.26
N ALA A 63 7.23 4.03 11.52
CA ALA A 63 8.11 2.96 11.06
C ALA A 63 7.64 1.60 11.59
N GLN A 64 7.31 1.50 12.88
CA GLN A 64 6.82 0.27 13.49
C GLN A 64 5.51 -0.20 12.86
N LYS A 65 4.54 0.72 12.68
CA LYS A 65 3.27 0.40 12.01
C LYS A 65 3.48 -0.13 10.59
N TYR A 66 4.41 0.48 9.85
CA TYR A 66 4.74 0.06 8.50
C TYR A 66 5.38 -1.35 8.48
N MET A 67 6.37 -1.61 9.35
CA MET A 67 7.00 -2.93 9.47
C MET A 67 5.99 -4.02 9.81
N ASN A 68 5.11 -3.77 10.79
CA ASN A 68 4.06 -4.72 11.16
C ASN A 68 3.11 -5.01 9.99
N ALA A 69 2.75 -3.99 9.20
CA ALA A 69 1.90 -4.17 8.02
C ALA A 69 2.60 -4.99 6.92
N GLU A 70 3.90 -4.77 6.67
CA GLU A 70 4.67 -5.57 5.72
C GLU A 70 4.79 -7.04 6.17
N ASP A 71 5.03 -7.29 7.46
CA ASP A 71 5.11 -8.64 8.02
C ASP A 71 3.78 -9.39 7.85
N MET A 72 2.64 -8.74 8.13
CA MET A 72 1.31 -9.31 7.93
C MET A 72 1.00 -9.63 6.46
N MET A 73 1.41 -8.76 5.53
CA MET A 73 1.23 -9.02 4.09
C MET A 73 2.09 -10.18 3.60
N THR A 74 3.30 -10.31 4.14
CA THR A 74 4.23 -11.39 3.78
C THR A 74 3.73 -12.74 4.30
N ALA A 75 3.23 -12.80 5.55
CA ALA A 75 2.64 -14.01 6.12
C ALA A 75 1.42 -14.51 5.33
N ARG A 76 0.54 -13.60 4.87
CA ARG A 76 -0.60 -13.96 4.02
C ARG A 76 -0.17 -14.54 2.68
N GLN A 77 0.89 -14.01 2.07
CA GLN A 77 1.42 -14.52 0.81
C GLN A 77 2.00 -15.93 0.97
N GLN A 78 2.70 -16.21 2.07
CA GLN A 78 3.24 -17.54 2.37
C GLN A 78 2.12 -18.58 2.57
N GLN A 79 1.02 -18.23 3.25
CA GLN A 79 -0.13 -19.12 3.41
C GLN A 79 -0.81 -19.49 2.07
N VAL A 80 -0.82 -18.59 1.09
CA VAL A 80 -1.37 -18.86 -0.25
C VAL A 80 -0.46 -19.81 -1.04
N VAL A 81 0.86 -19.67 -0.90
CA VAL A 81 1.84 -20.53 -1.58
C VAL A 81 1.77 -21.97 -1.04
N ASP A 82 1.69 -22.14 0.29
CA ASP A 82 1.63 -23.47 0.92
C ASP A 82 0.34 -24.24 0.57
N GLN A 83 -0.80 -23.56 0.42
CA GLN A 83 -2.05 -24.20 -0.02
C GLN A 83 -2.04 -24.60 -1.51
N SER A 84 -1.29 -23.88 -2.34
CA SER A 84 -1.16 -24.21 -3.77
C SER A 84 -0.23 -25.41 -4.03
N GLY A 85 0.72 -25.70 -3.13
CA GLY A 85 1.65 -26.82 -3.23
C GLY A 85 1.04 -28.20 -2.90
N ILE A 86 -0.02 -28.25 -2.09
CA ILE A 86 -0.65 -29.52 -1.67
C ILE A 86 -1.66 -30.04 -2.71
N SER A 87 -2.27 -29.15 -3.48
CA SER A 87 -3.30 -29.48 -4.48
C SER A 87 -2.77 -30.16 -5.76
N ALA A 88 -1.51 -29.91 -6.13
CA ALA A 88 -0.97 -30.35 -7.43
C ALA A 88 -0.54 -31.83 -7.48
N LYS A 89 -0.39 -32.53 -6.34
CA LYS A 89 0.21 -33.89 -6.31
C LYS A 89 -0.78 -35.06 -6.32
N ARG A 90 -2.10 -34.83 -6.44
CA ARG A 90 -3.12 -35.90 -6.32
C ARG A 90 -4.08 -36.06 -7.51
N ARG A 91 -3.69 -35.66 -8.73
CA ARG A 91 -4.50 -35.90 -9.93
C ARG A 91 -3.74 -36.64 -11.03
N LYS A 92 -3.49 -37.93 -10.80
CA LYS A 92 -3.39 -38.95 -11.86
C LYS A 92 -3.86 -40.29 -11.29
N GLU A 93 -5.12 -40.66 -11.56
CA GLU A 93 -5.52 -41.95 -12.15
C GLU A 93 -7.05 -42.19 -12.02
N GLY A 94 -7.70 -42.56 -13.14
CA GLY A 94 -8.91 -43.40 -13.16
C GLY A 94 -10.31 -42.75 -13.17
N THR A 95 -10.93 -42.67 -14.34
CA THR A 95 -12.40 -42.59 -14.58
C THR A 95 -12.92 -43.96 -15.06
N PRO A 96 -14.24 -44.21 -15.30
CA PRO A 96 -15.47 -43.82 -14.60
C PRO A 96 -16.50 -45.00 -14.49
N THR A 97 -17.49 -45.01 -13.58
CA THR A 97 -18.86 -45.58 -13.88
C THR A 97 -19.93 -45.41 -12.78
N ARG A 98 -21.12 -44.94 -13.22
CA ARG A 98 -22.51 -45.31 -12.84
C ARG A 98 -23.05 -45.14 -11.40
N HIS A 99 -23.94 -44.16 -11.24
CA HIS A 99 -25.10 -44.15 -10.31
C HIS A 99 -26.27 -45.00 -10.91
N PRO A 100 -27.35 -45.42 -10.21
CA PRO A 100 -28.03 -44.71 -9.09
C PRO A 100 -28.66 -45.57 -7.96
N VAL A 101 -29.21 -44.88 -6.94
CA VAL A 101 -30.45 -45.13 -6.15
C VAL A 101 -30.28 -44.77 -4.65
N MET A 102 -31.32 -44.12 -4.11
CA MET A 102 -31.42 -43.32 -2.87
C MET A 102 -31.95 -44.13 -1.65
N GLU A 103 -31.94 -43.44 -0.49
CA GLU A 103 -32.54 -43.73 0.85
C GLU A 103 -31.62 -44.47 1.86
N LYS A 104 -31.44 -44.03 3.11
CA LYS A 104 -31.90 -42.86 3.89
C LYS A 104 -31.02 -42.71 5.15
N GLU A 105 -30.78 -41.46 5.58
CA GLU A 105 -30.49 -40.99 6.96
C GLU A 105 -29.22 -41.54 7.67
N GLN A 106 -28.30 -40.78 8.28
CA GLN A 106 -28.40 -39.54 9.04
C GLN A 106 -26.96 -39.10 9.41
N LYS A 107 -26.48 -37.92 8.97
CA LYS A 107 -25.51 -37.09 9.70
C LYS A 107 -25.62 -35.64 9.19
N VAL A 108 -26.22 -34.80 10.02
CA VAL A 108 -26.19 -33.34 9.88
C VAL A 108 -24.79 -32.89 10.30
N ASP A 109 -24.04 -32.26 9.38
CA ASP A 109 -22.85 -31.48 9.71
C ASP A 109 -23.08 -30.03 9.25
N PRO A 110 -23.11 -29.03 10.16
CA PRO A 110 -23.30 -27.64 9.82
C PRO A 110 -22.06 -27.05 9.14
N ARG A 111 -22.23 -26.61 7.90
CA ARG A 111 -21.35 -25.62 7.29
C ARG A 111 -21.33 -24.34 8.14
N THR A 112 -20.16 -23.93 8.61
CA THR A 112 -19.81 -22.51 8.83
C THR A 112 -18.33 -22.25 8.52
N GLY A 113 -17.94 -22.46 7.26
CA GLY A 113 -16.96 -21.57 6.65
C GLY A 113 -17.62 -20.22 6.36
N PRO A 114 -16.89 -19.09 6.28
CA PRO A 114 -17.49 -17.82 5.92
C PRO A 114 -18.15 -17.94 4.54
N ARG A 115 -19.47 -18.06 4.53
CA ARG A 115 -20.28 -17.84 3.34
C ARG A 115 -20.06 -16.38 3.00
N THR A 116 -19.29 -16.12 1.94
CA THR A 116 -19.34 -14.82 1.30
C THR A 116 -20.70 -14.73 0.61
N ASP A 117 -21.71 -14.30 1.35
CA ASP A 117 -23.05 -13.96 0.84
C ASP A 117 -23.02 -12.65 0.06
N TYR A 118 -21.99 -12.44 -0.77
CA TYR A 118 -22.05 -11.41 -1.79
C TYR A 118 -23.00 -11.92 -2.86
N PRO A 119 -24.13 -11.23 -3.13
CA PRO A 119 -24.90 -11.54 -4.32
C PRO A 119 -23.93 -11.48 -5.49
N LYS A 120 -23.83 -12.57 -6.25
CA LYS A 120 -23.01 -12.64 -7.44
C LYS A 120 -23.56 -11.54 -8.37
N LEU A 121 -22.90 -10.38 -8.40
CA LEU A 121 -23.33 -9.22 -9.17
C LEU A 121 -23.34 -9.67 -10.63
N GLN A 122 -24.50 -10.03 -11.14
CA GLN A 122 -24.70 -10.23 -12.56
C GLN A 122 -24.74 -8.84 -13.16
N PHE A 123 -23.59 -8.36 -13.62
CA PHE A 123 -23.53 -7.11 -14.35
C PHE A 123 -24.25 -7.31 -15.68
N THR A 124 -25.26 -6.49 -15.94
CA THR A 124 -25.78 -6.33 -17.28
C THR A 124 -24.65 -5.79 -18.16
N PRO A 125 -24.39 -6.41 -19.33
CA PRO A 125 -23.44 -5.84 -20.26
C PRO A 125 -23.92 -4.44 -20.64
N LEU A 126 -22.96 -3.51 -20.74
CA LEU A 126 -23.25 -2.14 -21.12
C LEU A 126 -23.94 -2.15 -22.49
N ASN A 127 -25.14 -1.56 -22.56
CA ASN A 127 -25.95 -1.47 -23.77
C ASN A 127 -25.47 -0.37 -24.74
N ALA A 128 -24.37 0.30 -24.40
CA ALA A 128 -23.83 1.45 -25.11
C ALA A 128 -22.31 1.34 -25.25
N SER A 129 -21.77 1.94 -26.30
CA SER A 129 -20.32 2.03 -26.48
C SER A 129 -19.69 2.93 -25.40
N PRO A 130 -18.42 2.71 -25.03
CA PRO A 130 -17.74 3.52 -24.02
C PRO A 130 -17.81 5.03 -24.28
N GLY A 131 -17.71 5.46 -25.54
CA GLY A 131 -17.80 6.87 -25.91
C GLY A 131 -19.16 7.50 -25.60
N LYS A 132 -20.25 6.74 -25.78
CA LYS A 132 -21.60 7.20 -25.48
C LYS A 132 -21.83 7.35 -23.97
N ILE A 133 -21.33 6.39 -23.19
CA ILE A 133 -21.40 6.41 -21.72
C ILE A 133 -20.61 7.59 -21.15
N LEU A 134 -19.40 7.83 -21.65
CA LEU A 134 -18.58 8.98 -21.23
C LEU A 134 -19.24 10.32 -21.56
N MET A 135 -19.90 10.41 -22.72
CA MET A 135 -20.63 11.61 -23.12
C MET A 135 -21.85 11.85 -22.22
N GLU A 136 -22.55 10.79 -21.81
CA GLU A 136 -23.69 10.85 -20.90
C GLU A 136 -23.27 11.27 -19.49
N ILE A 137 -22.21 10.68 -18.94
CA ILE A 137 -21.61 11.08 -17.64
C ILE A 137 -21.17 12.54 -17.65
N ARG A 138 -20.57 13.02 -18.75
CA ARG A 138 -20.12 14.42 -18.87
C ARG A 138 -21.29 15.42 -18.94
N ASN A 139 -22.43 14.98 -19.46
CA ASN A 139 -23.62 15.79 -19.63
C ASN A 139 -24.60 15.67 -18.46
N ASP A 140 -24.30 14.80 -17.50
CA ASP A 140 -25.11 14.61 -16.28
C ASP A 140 -25.09 15.89 -15.41
N PRO A 141 -26.26 16.49 -15.12
CA PRO A 141 -26.36 17.70 -14.33
C PRO A 141 -25.92 17.53 -12.87
N GLU A 142 -26.01 16.33 -12.28
CA GLU A 142 -25.54 16.06 -10.90
C GLU A 142 -24.01 16.05 -10.84
N ILE A 143 -23.36 15.49 -11.86
CA ILE A 143 -21.88 15.44 -11.98
C ILE A 143 -21.32 16.82 -12.35
N ARG A 144 -22.04 17.61 -13.16
CA ARG A 144 -21.68 19.00 -13.47
C ARG A 144 -21.73 19.92 -12.25
N GLY A 145 -22.59 19.64 -11.28
CA GLY A 145 -22.65 20.39 -10.01
C GLY A 145 -21.36 20.29 -9.19
N LEU A 146 -20.63 19.18 -9.31
CA LEU A 146 -19.36 18.94 -8.61
C LEU A 146 -18.14 19.60 -9.28
N GLN A 147 -18.26 20.04 -10.54
CA GLN A 147 -17.19 20.77 -11.25
C GLN A 147 -17.15 22.28 -10.92
N LYS A 148 -18.05 22.79 -10.06
CA LYS A 148 -18.11 24.21 -9.67
C LYS A 148 -17.15 24.59 -8.54
N CYS A 149 -16.05 23.87 -8.33
CA CYS A 149 -14.90 24.43 -7.63
C CYS A 149 -13.99 25.07 -8.69
N GLY A 150 -14.14 26.38 -8.89
CA GLY A 150 -13.18 27.15 -9.69
C GLY A 150 -11.78 27.07 -9.06
N PRO A 151 -10.71 27.43 -9.81
CA PRO A 151 -9.36 27.45 -9.26
C PRO A 151 -9.32 28.43 -8.09
N THR A 152 -9.14 27.91 -6.88
CA THR A 152 -8.79 28.72 -5.71
C THR A 152 -7.48 29.44 -6.02
N GLN A 153 -7.54 30.77 -6.07
CA GLN A 153 -6.38 31.65 -6.07
C GLN A 153 -5.57 31.35 -4.82
N ILE A 154 -4.42 30.70 -4.99
CA ILE A 154 -3.44 30.43 -3.93
C ILE A 154 -2.57 31.67 -3.73
N ASP A 155 -3.18 32.76 -3.27
CA ASP A 155 -2.40 33.82 -2.64
C ASP A 155 -1.97 33.33 -1.25
N GLY A 156 -0.66 33.11 -1.10
CA GLY A 156 -0.06 32.68 0.17
C GLY A 156 0.80 31.42 0.06
N MET A 157 1.79 31.39 -0.84
CA MET A 157 2.89 30.45 -0.70
C MET A 157 3.78 30.91 0.47
N THR A 158 3.56 30.28 1.62
CA THR A 158 4.46 30.31 2.77
C THR A 158 5.82 29.73 2.40
N GLU A 159 6.85 30.16 3.13
CA GLU A 159 8.29 29.90 2.96
C GLU A 159 8.68 28.42 2.75
N ASN A 160 7.77 27.48 3.03
CA ASN A 160 7.93 26.04 2.85
C ASN A 160 8.01 25.59 1.38
N SER A 161 7.50 26.35 0.42
CA SER A 161 7.68 26.01 -1.01
C SER A 161 9.10 26.32 -1.51
N VAL A 162 9.75 27.32 -0.92
CA VAL A 162 11.15 27.67 -1.22
C VAL A 162 12.09 26.54 -0.79
N ALA A 163 11.81 25.90 0.35
CA ALA A 163 12.58 24.76 0.87
C ALA A 163 12.53 23.51 -0.04
N PHE A 164 11.37 23.19 -0.62
CA PHE A 164 11.27 22.07 -1.58
C PHE A 164 12.01 22.35 -2.89
N ILE A 165 12.05 23.62 -3.34
CA ILE A 165 12.80 24.03 -4.53
C ILE A 165 14.32 24.03 -4.25
N THR A 166 14.77 24.51 -3.09
CA THR A 166 16.21 24.46 -2.73
C THR A 166 16.71 23.04 -2.48
N ILE A 167 15.92 22.17 -1.84
CA ILE A 167 16.29 20.76 -1.64
C ILE A 167 16.40 20.03 -3.00
N THR A 168 15.48 20.28 -3.94
CA THR A 168 15.55 19.68 -5.28
C THR A 168 16.75 20.20 -6.08
N ALA A 169 17.08 21.50 -5.97
CA ALA A 169 18.25 22.10 -6.63
C ALA A 169 19.59 21.62 -6.03
N MET A 170 19.66 21.38 -4.71
CA MET A 170 20.85 20.84 -4.04
C MET A 170 21.09 19.36 -4.40
N ILE A 171 20.03 18.60 -4.71
CA ILE A 171 20.16 17.22 -5.20
C ILE A 171 20.61 17.18 -6.66
N GLN A 172 20.20 18.12 -7.50
CA GLN A 172 20.59 18.17 -8.92
C GLN A 172 22.02 18.70 -9.15
N MET A 173 22.53 19.63 -8.31
CA MET A 173 23.93 20.10 -8.42
C MET A 173 24.97 19.03 -8.06
N ASN A 174 24.59 18.00 -7.29
CA ASN A 174 25.49 16.93 -6.86
C ASN A 174 25.56 15.74 -7.85
N ALA A 175 24.96 15.90 -9.04
CA ALA A 175 24.98 14.91 -10.13
C ALA A 175 25.80 15.37 -11.35
N TYR A 176 26.52 16.49 -11.26
CA TYR A 176 27.33 17.03 -12.38
C TYR A 176 28.76 17.43 -11.98
N ILE A 177 29.32 16.84 -10.93
CA ILE A 177 30.76 16.89 -10.63
C ILE A 177 31.24 15.47 -10.36
#